data_AF-A0A969IT17-F1
#
_entry.id   AF-A0A969IT17-F1
#
_cell.length_a   1.000
_cell.length_b   1.000
_cell.length_c   1.000
_cell.angle_alpha   90.00
_cell.angle_beta   90.00
_cell.angle_gamma   90.00
#
_symmetry.space_group_name_H-M   'P 1'
#
loop_
_entity.id
_entity.type
_entity.pdbx_description
1 polymer ?
#
loop_
_entity_poly.entity_id
_entity_poly.type
_entity_poly.pdbx_seq_one_letter_code
_entity_poly.pdbx_strand_id
1 'polypeptide(L)'
;MAIGSTALFNFVVVLIIGIVVGLAFNRYARSWLARLGTTTRSDVTSALVGVAGAFIGFHLGVILGLLPTPLMLYLAAVVGAVIVLWQWRGR
;
A
#
# COMPACT_ATOMS: atom_id res chain seq x y z
N MET A 1 17.09 -18.21 -11.22
CA MET A 1 16.04 -17.27 -11.68
C MET A 1 16.71 -15.96 -12.11
N ALA A 2 16.28 -15.37 -13.22
CA ALA A 2 16.82 -14.08 -13.65
C ALA A 2 16.44 -12.99 -12.63
N ILE A 3 17.38 -12.14 -12.23
CA ILE A 3 17.16 -11.05 -11.25
C ILE A 3 15.96 -10.16 -11.65
N GLY A 4 15.75 -9.96 -12.95
CA GLY A 4 14.58 -9.22 -13.47
C GLY A 4 13.24 -9.87 -13.11
N SER A 5 13.15 -11.21 -13.08
CA SER A 5 11.89 -11.92 -12.77
C SER A 5 11.48 -11.76 -11.31
N THR A 6 12.44 -11.80 -10.38
CA THR A 6 12.18 -11.63 -8.94
C THR A 6 11.87 -10.17 -8.60
N ALA A 7 12.57 -9.22 -9.23
CA ALA A 7 12.29 -7.80 -9.04
C ALA A 7 10.90 -7.42 -9.56
N LEU A 8 10.52 -7.92 -10.74
CA LEU A 8 9.19 -7.72 -11.30
C LEU A 8 8.10 -8.33 -10.41
N PHE A 9 8.32 -9.55 -9.91
CA PHE A 9 7.37 -10.19 -8.99
C PHE A 9 7.16 -9.36 -7.72
N ASN A 10 8.23 -8.93 -7.06
CA ASN A 10 8.15 -8.09 -5.87
C ASN A 10 7.42 -6.77 -6.16
N PHE A 11 7.76 -6.12 -7.28
CA PHE A 11 7.11 -4.89 -7.72
C PHE A 11 5.59 -5.08 -7.85
N VAL A 12 5.15 -6.13 -8.55
CA VAL A 12 3.71 -6.40 -8.75
C VAL A 12 3.01 -6.70 -7.44
N VAL A 13 3.62 -7.50 -6.55
CA VAL A 13 3.03 -7.82 -5.25
C VAL A 13 2.86 -6.56 -4.39
N VAL A 14 3.89 -5.73 -4.28
CA VAL A 14 3.85 -4.48 -3.50
C VAL A 14 2.84 -3.50 -4.09
N LEU A 15 2.75 -3.41 -5.42
CA LEU A 15 1.77 -2.59 -6.11
C LEU A 15 0.33 -3.04 -5.78
N ILE A 16 0.04 -4.34 -5.87
CA ILE A 16 -1.28 -4.90 -5.54
C ILE A 16 -1.63 -4.61 -4.08
N ILE A 17 -0.68 -4.80 -3.15
CA ILE A 17 -0.88 -4.50 -1.72
C ILE A 17 -1.31 -3.04 -1.55
N GLY A 18 -0.57 -2.10 -2.14
CA GLY A 18 -0.89 -0.68 -2.03
C GLY A 18 -2.26 -0.30 -2.59
N ILE A 19 -2.62 -0.84 -3.76
CA ILE A 19 -3.92 -0.62 -4.38
C ILE A 19 -5.04 -1.15 -3.48
N VAL A 20 -4.93 -2.41 -3.02
CA VAL A 20 -5.97 -3.05 -2.20
C VAL A 20 -6.16 -2.31 -0.88
N VAL A 21 -5.07 -1.95 -0.19
CA VAL A 21 -5.15 -1.21 1.08
C VAL A 21 -5.73 0.20 0.86
N GLY A 22 -5.31 0.91 -0.20
CA GLY A 22 -5.83 2.23 -0.55
C GLY A 22 -7.33 2.22 -0.82
N LEU A 23 -7.80 1.28 -1.65
CA LEU A 23 -9.22 1.12 -1.94
C LEU A 23 -10.01 0.68 -0.70
N ALA A 24 -9.47 -0.23 0.12
CA ALA A 24 -10.10 -0.65 1.36
C ALA A 24 -10.28 0.54 2.32
N PHE A 25 -9.27 1.39 2.48
CA PHE A 25 -9.35 2.60 3.30
C PHE A 25 -10.40 3.59 2.77
N ASN A 26 -10.55 3.74 1.46
CA ASN A 26 -11.59 4.61 0.91
C ASN A 26 -13.00 4.03 1.08
N ARG A 27 -13.15 2.70 0.98
CA ARG A 27 -14.45 2.01 1.05
C ARG A 27 -14.98 1.80 2.47
N TYR A 28 -14.14 1.36 3.41
CA TYR A 28 -14.60 0.94 4.74
C TYR A 28 -14.67 2.07 5.76
N ALA A 29 -13.98 3.20 5.54
CA ALA A 29 -13.85 4.23 6.54
C ALA A 29 -14.71 5.49 6.29
N ARG A 30 -15.77 5.39 5.47
CA ARG A 30 -16.69 6.49 5.18
C ARG A 30 -18.13 6.14 5.60
N SER A 31 -18.76 7.03 6.36
CA SER A 31 -20.19 6.98 6.72
C SER A 31 -21.08 7.13 5.47
N TRP A 32 -22.36 6.77 5.59
CA TRP A 32 -23.34 6.81 4.49
C TRP A 32 -23.40 8.18 3.76
N LEU A 33 -23.19 9.29 4.47
CA LEU A 33 -23.14 10.65 3.92
C LEU A 33 -21.88 10.94 3.08
N ALA A 34 -20.72 10.41 3.49
CA ALA A 34 -19.46 10.63 2.77
C ALA A 34 -19.38 9.86 1.44
N ARG A 35 -20.37 8.97 1.17
CA ARG A 35 -20.53 8.27 -0.12
C ARG A 35 -21.07 9.16 -1.23
N LEU A 36 -21.77 10.25 -0.90
CA LEU A 36 -22.32 11.16 -1.91
C LEU A 36 -21.25 12.02 -2.60
N GLY A 37 -20.08 12.21 -1.96
CA GLY A 37 -18.94 12.92 -2.53
C GLY A 37 -17.92 12.02 -3.24
N THR A 38 -18.19 10.71 -3.38
CA THR A 38 -17.21 9.79 -3.97
C THR A 38 -17.18 9.95 -5.47
N THR A 39 -16.04 10.40 -5.98
CA THR A 39 -15.72 10.36 -7.40
C THR A 39 -14.67 9.29 -7.63
N THR A 40 -14.61 8.72 -8.83
CA THR A 40 -13.55 7.77 -9.25
C THR A 40 -12.15 8.35 -9.00
N ARG A 41 -12.00 9.68 -9.01
CA ARG A 41 -10.76 10.38 -8.63
C ARG A 41 -10.33 10.12 -7.18
N SER A 42 -11.26 10.00 -6.24
CA SER A 42 -10.94 9.70 -4.83
C SER A 42 -10.43 8.27 -4.64
N ASP A 43 -10.92 7.32 -5.44
CA ASP A 43 -10.43 5.94 -5.41
C ASP A 43 -9.00 5.86 -5.93
N VAL A 44 -8.73 6.51 -7.07
CA VAL A 44 -7.40 6.53 -7.68
C VAL A 44 -6.38 7.21 -6.76
N THR A 45 -6.70 8.35 -6.15
CA THR A 45 -5.77 9.01 -5.23
C THR A 45 -5.48 8.15 -4.00
N SER A 46 -6.50 7.53 -3.40
CA SER A 46 -6.30 6.64 -2.25
C SER A 46 -5.45 5.42 -2.62
N ALA A 47 -5.63 4.85 -3.81
CA ALA A 47 -4.81 3.75 -4.31
C ALA A 47 -3.36 4.18 -4.52
N LEU A 48 -3.12 5.34 -5.14
CA LEU A 48 -1.76 5.87 -5.35
C LEU A 48 -1.04 6.16 -4.03
N VAL A 49 -1.75 6.73 -3.03
CA VAL A 49 -1.19 6.95 -1.69
C VAL A 49 -0.89 5.62 -1.00
N GLY A 50 -1.77 4.62 -1.13
CA GLY A 50 -1.54 3.27 -0.62
C GLY A 50 -0.32 2.60 -1.26
N VAL A 51 -0.14 2.76 -2.59
CA VAL A 51 1.05 2.29 -3.31
C VAL A 51 2.31 2.97 -2.79
N ALA A 52 2.30 4.29 -2.61
CA ALA A 52 3.45 5.01 -2.04
C ALA A 52 3.83 4.45 -0.65
N GLY A 53 2.85 4.24 0.23
CA GLY A 53 3.10 3.65 1.55
C GLY A 53 3.59 2.20 1.49
N ALA A 54 3.06 1.38 0.58
CA ALA A 54 3.52 0.01 0.37
C ALA A 54 4.99 -0.03 -0.08
N PHE A 55 5.37 0.86 -1.00
CA PHE A 55 6.75 1.00 -1.46
C PHE A 55 7.69 1.42 -0.33
N ILE A 56 7.31 2.43 0.45
CA ILE A 56 8.09 2.90 1.60
C ILE A 56 8.28 1.76 2.61
N GLY A 57 7.20 1.07 2.97
CA GLY A 57 7.24 -0.04 3.93
C GLY A 57 8.13 -1.20 3.47
N PHE A 58 8.01 -1.59 2.19
CA PHE A 58 8.86 -2.64 1.61
C PHE A 58 10.35 -2.27 1.70
N HIS A 59 10.73 -1.07 1.27
CA HIS A 59 12.13 -0.63 1.26
C HIS A 59 12.68 -0.40 2.67
N LEU A 60 11.85 0.08 3.61
CA LEU A 60 12.23 0.13 5.02
C LEU A 60 12.50 -1.27 5.56
N GLY A 61 11.70 -2.27 5.21
CA GLY A 61 11.95 -3.66 5.60
C GLY A 61 13.28 -4.19 5.04
N VAL A 62 13.63 -3.82 3.80
CA VAL A 62 14.92 -4.15 3.19
C VAL A 62 16.08 -3.48 3.95
N ILE A 63 15.96 -2.17 4.22
CA ILE A 63 17.00 -1.38 4.92
C ILE A 63 17.22 -1.88 6.34
N LEU A 64 16.14 -2.22 7.06
CA LEU A 64 16.19 -2.75 8.43
C LEU A 64 16.67 -4.22 8.49
N GLY A 65 16.91 -4.85 7.34
CA GLY A 65 17.37 -6.22 7.29
C GLY A 65 16.35 -7.22 7.83
N LEU A 66 15.05 -6.99 7.61
CA LEU A 66 13.96 -7.95 7.86
C LEU A 66 14.04 -9.09 6.84
N LEU A 67 15.17 -9.81 6.86
CA LEU A 67 15.66 -10.66 5.78
C LEU A 67 15.53 -12.18 5.98
N PRO A 68 15.00 -12.77 7.08
CA PRO A 68 14.92 -14.22 7.08
C PRO A 68 13.88 -14.75 6.09
N THR A 69 12.83 -13.97 5.73
CA THR A 69 11.83 -14.39 4.73
C THR A 69 11.28 -13.23 3.89
N PRO A 70 10.98 -13.45 2.58
CA PRO A 70 10.33 -12.44 1.71
C PRO A 70 8.98 -11.95 2.25
N LEU A 71 8.30 -12.80 3.03
CA LEU A 71 7.01 -12.52 3.62
C LEU A 71 7.06 -11.32 4.58
N MET A 72 8.15 -11.16 5.34
CA MET A 72 8.31 -10.01 6.24
C MET A 72 8.35 -8.68 5.50
N LEU A 73 8.93 -8.65 4.30
CA LEU A 73 8.97 -7.45 3.45
C LEU A 73 7.58 -7.07 2.94
N TYR A 74 6.74 -8.07 2.62
CA TYR A 74 5.36 -7.81 2.22
C TYR A 74 4.49 -7.37 3.40
N LEU A 75 4.72 -7.89 4.60
CA LEU A 75 4.08 -7.37 5.82
C LEU A 75 4.50 -5.93 6.11
N ALA A 76 5.79 -5.62 5.96
CA ALA A 76 6.28 -4.25 6.08
C ALA A 76 5.63 -3.32 5.04
N ALA A 77 5.41 -3.78 3.82
CA ALA A 77 4.65 -3.05 2.80
C ALA A 77 3.19 -2.80 3.24
N VAL A 78 2.49 -3.80 3.77
CA VAL A 78 1.12 -3.62 4.29
C VAL A 78 1.10 -2.57 5.41
N VAL A 79 2.01 -2.68 6.38
CA VAL A 79 2.12 -1.74 7.50
C VAL A 79 2.43 -0.33 6.99
N GLY A 80 3.38 -0.19 6.07
CA GLY A 80 3.71 1.10 5.44
C GLY A 80 2.53 1.73 4.73
N ALA A 81 1.77 0.94 3.95
CA ALA A 81 0.56 1.41 3.28
C ALA A 81 -0.49 1.91 4.29
N VAL A 82 -0.75 1.14 5.34
CA VAL A 82 -1.71 1.48 6.39
C VAL A 82 -1.31 2.75 7.13
N ILE A 83 -0.04 2.87 7.56
CA ILE A 83 0.46 4.06 8.28
C ILE A 83 0.35 5.30 7.39
N VAL A 84 0.83 5.24 6.15
CA VAL A 84 0.81 6.39 5.24
C VAL A 84 -0.62 6.84 4.93
N LEU A 85 -1.53 5.89 4.65
CA LEU A 85 -2.94 6.22 4.44
C LEU A 85 -3.61 6.79 5.68
N TRP A 86 -3.27 6.28 6.87
CA TRP A 86 -3.79 6.80 8.12
C TRP A 86 -3.31 8.24 8.38
N GLN A 87 -2.02 8.52 8.20
CA GLN A 87 -1.47 9.87 8.32
C GLN A 87 -2.00 10.83 7.25
N TRP A 88 -2.22 10.35 6.03
CA TRP A 88 -2.79 11.15 4.96
C TRP A 88 -4.26 11.51 5.21
N ARG A 89 -5.04 10.62 5.82
CA ARG A 89 -6.46 10.86 6.14
C ARG A 89 -6.68 11.61 7.46
N GLY A 90 -5.78 11.48 8.42
CA GLY A 90 -5.86 12.13 9.73
C GLY A 90 -5.50 13.62 9.72
N ARG A 91 -5.27 14.19 8.53
CA ARG A 91 -5.07 15.62 8.26
C ARG A 91 -6.13 16.08 7.28
#